data_AF-A0A1F5B7C7-F1
#
_entry.id   AF-A0A1F5B7C7-F1
#
_cell.length_a   1.000
_cell.length_b   1.000
_cell.length_c   1.000
_cell.angle_alpha   90.00
_cell.angle_beta   90.00
_cell.angle_gamma   90.00
#
_symmetry.space_group_name_H-M   'P 1'
#
loop_
_entity.id
_entity.type
_entity.pdbx_description
1 polymer ?
#
loop_
_entity_poly.entity_id
_entity_poly.type
_entity_poly.pdbx_seq_one_letter_code
_entity_poly.pdbx_strand_id
1 'polypeptide(L)'
;MDYLLFSYPDCQKCQEMKSFLQGTSLSGQELSLVQKEGKLKIREFLPLVKRDGSGAIILPTLVLLEEGRPAAVVNRAEELDLWLKSKP
;
A
#
# COMPACT_ATOMS: atom_id res chain seq x y z
N MET A 1 9.42 5.90 -9.28
CA MET A 1 9.16 5.30 -7.95
C MET A 1 7.92 4.45 -8.10
N ASP A 2 7.98 3.23 -7.57
CA ASP A 2 6.91 2.26 -7.79
C ASP A 2 6.09 2.00 -6.54
N TYR A 3 4.89 1.43 -6.68
CA TYR A 3 4.08 0.99 -5.56
C TYR A 3 3.39 -0.35 -5.78
N LEU A 4 3.11 -1.04 -4.67
CA LEU A 4 2.17 -2.15 -4.58
C LEU A 4 1.07 -1.78 -3.60
N LEU A 5 -0.17 -1.73 -4.08
CA LEU A 5 -1.35 -1.45 -3.24
C LEU A 5 -2.08 -2.76 -2.93
N PHE A 6 -2.00 -3.22 -1.69
CA PHE A 6 -2.80 -4.34 -1.22
C PHE A 6 -4.16 -3.86 -0.72
N SER A 7 -5.21 -4.43 -1.28
CA SER A 7 -6.60 -4.00 -1.07
C SER A 7 -7.54 -5.15 -0.74
N TYR A 8 -8.77 -4.80 -0.33
CA TYR A 8 -9.88 -5.74 -0.17
C TYR A 8 -11.14 -5.17 -0.82
N PRO A 9 -12.09 -6.00 -1.27
CA PRO A 9 -13.41 -5.54 -1.71
C PRO A 9 -14.11 -4.69 -0.64
N ASP A 10 -14.95 -3.76 -1.08
CA ASP A 10 -15.77 -2.89 -0.22
C ASP A 10 -14.99 -2.08 0.84
N CYS A 11 -13.70 -1.89 0.62
CA CYS A 11 -12.83 -1.10 1.47
C CYS A 11 -12.83 0.36 1.02
N GLN A 12 -13.57 1.22 1.73
CA GLN A 12 -13.63 2.66 1.44
C GLN A 12 -12.24 3.32 1.43
N LYS A 13 -11.41 3.06 2.45
CA LYS A 13 -10.04 3.58 2.53
C LYS A 13 -9.17 3.14 1.35
N CYS A 14 -9.43 1.97 0.80
CA CYS A 14 -8.72 1.47 -0.37
C CYS A 14 -9.10 2.26 -1.63
N GLN A 15 -10.37 2.65 -1.77
CA GLN A 15 -10.81 3.52 -2.86
C GLN A 15 -10.21 4.93 -2.73
N GLU A 16 -10.20 5.50 -1.53
CA GLU A 16 -9.58 6.79 -1.24
C GLU A 16 -8.09 6.80 -1.61
N MET A 17 -7.35 5.75 -1.23
CA MET A 17 -5.94 5.59 -1.60
C MET A 17 -5.73 5.49 -3.12
N LYS A 18 -6.59 4.76 -3.85
CA LYS A 18 -6.50 4.66 -5.32
C LYS A 18 -6.71 6.00 -6.00
N SER A 19 -7.75 6.73 -5.58
CA SER A 19 -8.04 8.07 -6.11
C SER A 19 -6.89 9.02 -5.86
N PHE A 20 -6.25 8.94 -4.69
CA PHE A 20 -5.05 9.70 -4.41
C PHE A 20 -3.90 9.33 -5.35
N LEU A 21 -3.62 8.03 -5.52
CA LEU A 21 -2.53 7.53 -6.38
C LEU A 21 -2.69 7.97 -7.84
N GLN A 22 -3.92 8.05 -8.36
CA GLN A 22 -4.20 8.57 -9.71
C GLN A 22 -3.75 10.03 -9.91
N GLY A 23 -3.66 10.81 -8.82
CA GLY A 23 -3.14 12.18 -8.84
C GLY A 23 -1.63 12.29 -8.67
N THR A 24 -0.91 11.17 -8.50
CA THR A 24 0.55 11.15 -8.30
C THR A 24 1.27 10.69 -9.56
N SER A 25 2.59 10.89 -9.60
CA SER A 25 3.47 10.33 -10.65
C SER A 25 3.95 8.91 -10.34
N LEU A 26 3.44 8.28 -9.28
CA LEU A 26 3.82 6.92 -8.89
C LEU A 26 3.27 5.91 -9.88
N SER A 27 4.10 4.95 -10.27
CA SER A 27 3.70 3.82 -11.11
C SER A 27 3.51 2.57 -10.25
N GLY A 28 2.56 1.71 -10.54
CA GLY A 28 2.35 0.56 -9.68
C GLY A 28 1.09 -0.20 -10.00
N GLN A 29 0.82 -1.21 -9.16
CA GLN A 29 -0.34 -2.07 -9.34
C GLN A 29 -1.09 -2.29 -8.04
N GLU A 30 -2.39 -2.52 -8.18
CA GLU A 30 -3.25 -3.01 -7.12
C GLU A 30 -3.21 -4.54 -7.08
N LEU A 31 -3.05 -5.09 -5.89
CA LEU A 31 -3.07 -6.52 -5.61
C LEU A 31 -4.17 -6.81 -4.60
N SER A 32 -5.28 -7.36 -5.10
CA SER A 32 -6.41 -7.71 -4.26
C SER A 32 -6.10 -8.92 -3.37
N LEU A 33 -6.30 -8.78 -2.05
CA LEU A 33 -6.09 -9.84 -1.08
C LEU A 33 -7.17 -10.92 -1.08
N VAL A 34 -8.22 -10.78 -1.90
CA VAL A 34 -9.11 -11.92 -2.19
C VAL A 34 -8.51 -12.87 -3.23
N GLN A 35 -7.63 -12.37 -4.10
CA GLN A 35 -6.98 -13.16 -5.13
C GLN A 35 -5.73 -13.87 -4.59
N LYS A 36 -5.44 -15.05 -5.14
CA LYS A 36 -4.27 -15.86 -4.75
C LYS A 36 -2.96 -15.09 -4.92
N GLU A 37 -2.84 -14.34 -6.01
CA GLU A 37 -1.65 -13.54 -6.32
C GLU A 37 -1.38 -12.48 -5.24
N GLY A 38 -2.38 -11.67 -4.88
CA GLY A 38 -2.23 -10.67 -3.82
C GLY A 38 -1.88 -11.29 -2.47
N LYS A 39 -2.49 -12.42 -2.12
CA LYS A 39 -2.17 -13.19 -0.89
C LYS A 39 -0.73 -13.71 -0.88
N LEU A 40 -0.21 -14.15 -2.01
CA LEU A 40 1.18 -14.60 -2.11
C LEU A 40 2.14 -13.42 -2.03
N LYS A 41 1.85 -12.35 -2.76
CA LYS A 41 2.75 -11.19 -2.84
C LYS A 41 2.84 -10.45 -1.51
N ILE A 42 1.75 -10.28 -0.76
CA ILE A 42 1.80 -9.62 0.56
C ILE A 42 2.66 -10.39 1.58
N ARG A 43 2.83 -11.71 1.39
CA ARG A 43 3.65 -12.54 2.29
C ARG A 43 5.12 -12.11 2.29
N GLU A 44 5.61 -11.58 1.17
CA GLU A 44 6.96 -11.04 1.05
C GLU A 44 7.18 -9.79 1.93
N PHE A 45 6.11 -9.10 2.32
CA PHE A 45 6.15 -7.84 3.08
C PHE A 45 5.63 -7.96 4.51
N LEU A 46 5.26 -9.16 4.99
CA LEU A 46 4.71 -9.35 6.34
C LEU A 46 5.53 -8.74 7.49
N PRO A 47 6.88 -8.69 7.44
CA PRO A 47 7.68 -8.01 8.47
C PRO A 47 7.50 -6.49 8.50
N LEU A 48 7.04 -5.89 7.41
CA LEU A 48 6.92 -4.43 7.22
C LEU A 48 5.47 -3.94 7.34
N VAL A 49 4.49 -4.84 7.21
CA VAL A 49 3.07 -4.51 7.24
C VAL A 49 2.60 -4.18 8.65
N LYS A 50 1.87 -3.06 8.80
CA LYS A 50 1.24 -2.68 10.08
C LYS A 50 0.04 -3.58 10.38
N ARG A 51 -0.10 -3.94 11.66
CA ARG A 51 -1.22 -4.76 12.17
C ARG A 51 -2.01 -4.00 13.21
N ASP A 52 -3.31 -4.30 13.30
CA ASP A 52 -4.17 -3.77 14.34
C ASP A 52 -4.02 -4.54 15.68
N GLY A 53 -4.79 -4.15 16.69
CA GLY A 53 -4.77 -4.78 18.01
C GLY A 53 -5.23 -6.25 18.04
N SER A 54 -5.87 -6.75 16.97
CA SER A 54 -6.25 -8.15 16.81
C SER A 54 -5.19 -8.97 16.07
N GLY A 55 -4.14 -8.32 15.54
CA GLY A 55 -3.13 -8.94 14.70
C GLY A 55 -3.52 -9.01 13.22
N ALA A 56 -4.65 -8.43 12.81
CA ALA A 56 -5.05 -8.35 11.42
C ALA A 56 -4.24 -7.27 10.68
N ILE A 57 -4.01 -7.48 9.37
CA ILE A 57 -3.34 -6.50 8.52
C ILE A 57 -4.23 -5.25 8.37
N ILE A 58 -3.65 -4.08 8.59
CA ILE A 58 -4.36 -2.81 8.36
C ILE A 58 -4.50 -2.58 6.86
N LEU A 59 -5.72 -2.27 6.40
CA LEU A 59 -6.00 -1.99 4.99
C LEU A 59 -6.46 -0.54 4.74
N PRO A 60 -6.13 0.02 3.55
CA PRO A 60 -5.20 -0.52 2.54
C PRO A 60 -3.77 -0.63 3.09
N THR A 61 -2.94 -1.48 2.48
CA THR A 61 -1.49 -1.47 2.71
C THR A 61 -0.83 -1.05 1.39
N LEU A 62 -0.22 0.13 1.36
CA LEU A 62 0.60 0.59 0.24
C LEU A 62 2.07 0.39 0.59
N VAL A 63 2.77 -0.38 -0.24
CA VAL A 63 4.23 -0.54 -0.17
C VAL A 63 4.85 0.32 -1.26
N LEU A 64 5.67 1.29 -0.87
CA LEU A 64 6.44 2.13 -1.78
C LEU A 64 7.78 1.46 -2.06
N LEU A 65 8.19 1.47 -3.33
CA LEU A 65 9.39 0.83 -3.82
C LEU A 65 10.33 1.89 -4.45
N GLU A 66 11.56 1.93 -3.95
CA GLU A 66 12.67 2.67 -4.54
C GLU A 66 13.70 1.67 -5.06
N GLU A 67 14.00 1.71 -6.35
CA GLU A 67 14.92 0.77 -7.01
C GLU A 67 14.57 -0.71 -6.72
N GLY A 68 13.27 -1.02 -6.68
CA GLY A 68 12.77 -2.37 -6.38
C GLY A 68 12.83 -2.78 -4.91
N ARG A 69 13.25 -1.91 -4.00
CA ARG A 69 13.34 -2.18 -2.56
C ARG A 69 12.26 -1.45 -1.76
N PRO A 70 11.70 -2.05 -0.70
CA PRO A 70 10.72 -1.38 0.17
C PRO A 70 11.32 -0.13 0.82
N ALA A 71 10.76 1.04 0.51
CA ALA A 71 11.17 2.32 1.07
C ALA A 71 10.23 2.78 2.19
N ALA A 72 8.93 2.48 2.08
CA ALA A 72 7.94 2.78 3.11
C ALA A 72 6.69 1.91 2.99
N VAL A 73 5.96 1.79 4.10
CA VAL A 73 4.63 1.17 4.15
C VAL A 73 3.65 2.14 4.81
N VAL A 74 2.61 2.52 4.07
CA VAL A 74 1.59 3.48 4.51
C VAL A 74 0.19 2.89 4.33
N ASN A 75 -0.74 3.33 5.18
CA ASN A 75 -2.10 2.77 5.20
C ASN A 75 -3.20 3.81 4.92
N ARG A 76 -2.80 5.07 4.70
CA ARG A 76 -3.70 6.22 4.51
C ARG A 76 -3.12 7.20 3.49
N ALA A 77 -3.99 7.89 2.77
CA ALA A 77 -3.57 8.86 1.74
C ALA A 77 -2.77 10.02 2.36
N GLU A 78 -3.12 10.47 3.56
CA GLU A 78 -2.40 11.52 4.27
C GLU A 78 -0.98 11.10 4.66
N GLU A 79 -0.79 9.82 5.02
CA GLU A 79 0.55 9.27 5.28
C GLU A 79 1.41 9.25 4.01
N LEU A 80 0.80 8.91 2.88
CA LEU A 80 1.47 8.95 1.58
C LEU A 80 1.86 10.38 1.19
N ASP A 81 0.94 11.33 1.30
CA ASP A 81 1.18 12.75 0.97
C ASP A 81 2.35 13.34 1.79
N LEU A 82 2.34 13.11 3.10
CA LEU A 82 3.43 13.54 3.99
C LEU A 82 4.77 12.91 3.61
N TRP A 83 4.77 11.62 3.26
CA TRP A 83 5.98 10.93 2.85
C TRP A 83 6.52 11.45 1.51
N LEU A 84 5.66 11.66 0.51
CA LEU A 84 6.05 12.23 -0.78
C LEU A 84 6.66 13.63 -0.62
N LYS A 85 6.09 14.47 0.25
CA LYS A 85 6.62 15.81 0.55
C LYS A 85 7.93 15.80 1.33
N SER A 86 8.25 14.70 2.03
CA SER A 86 9.51 14.54 2.77
C SER A 86 10.68 14.13 1.89
N LYS A 87 10.42 13.73 0.64
CA LYS A 87 11.48 13.37 -0.31
C LYS A 87 12.08 14.65 -0.90
N PRO A 88 13.43 14.72 -0.98
CA PRO A 88 14.13 15.88 -1.54
C PRO A 88 13.93 16.02 -3.05
#